data_AF-X0ZCZ6-F1
#
_entry.id   AF-X0ZCZ6-F1
#
_cell.length_a   1.000
_cell.length_b   1.000
_cell.length_c   1.000
_cell.angle_alpha   90.00
_cell.angle_beta   90.00
_cell.angle_gamma   90.00
#
_symmetry.space_group_name_H-M   'P 1'
#
loop_
_entity.id
_entity.type
_entity.pdbx_description
1 polymer ?
#
loop_
_entity_poly.entity_id
_entity_poly.type
_entity_poly.pdbx_seq_one_letter_code
_entity_poly.pdbx_strand_id
1 'polypeptide(L)'
;VIIAGTISFISGKMAHLTGITGEASEQLIYIVSDFPINIRGIMFAGIIISSLGAVMDVGMSIASVVFEIHEKAPGLSKIELFKSGMNVGKEIMGTMANTLILAFTGASLSIMILLMAYNMPYFRAINLNVVSTEIIQGLSGSIGLILTVPITSLMCALFIEDGIRDWI
;
A
#
# COMPACT_ATOMS: atom_id res chain seq x y z
N VAL A 1 5.76 -0.78 -5.14
CA VAL A 1 6.35 -0.09 -3.96
C VAL A 1 6.91 1.30 -4.30
N ILE A 2 7.88 1.43 -5.21
CA ILE A 2 8.50 2.74 -5.55
C ILE A 2 7.46 3.79 -5.94
N ILE A 3 6.46 3.42 -6.74
CA ILE A 3 5.37 4.33 -7.15
C ILE A 3 4.55 4.79 -5.94
N ALA A 4 4.12 3.88 -5.07
CA ALA A 4 3.37 4.20 -3.85
C ALA A 4 4.19 5.07 -2.88
N GLY A 5 5.48 4.78 -2.72
CA GLY A 5 6.40 5.58 -1.91
C GLY A 5 6.59 6.99 -2.47
N THR A 6 6.67 7.13 -3.80
CA THR A 6 6.82 8.43 -4.48
C THR A 6 5.55 9.27 -4.34
N ILE A 7 4.37 8.67 -4.54
CA ILE A 7 3.07 9.35 -4.37
C ILE A 7 2.91 9.82 -2.92
N SER A 8 3.26 8.97 -1.96
CA SER A 8 3.16 9.29 -0.53
C SER A 8 4.13 10.41 -0.15
N PHE A 9 5.36 10.38 -0.66
CA PHE A 9 6.36 11.42 -0.41
C PHE A 9 5.93 12.78 -0.97
N ILE A 10 5.42 12.82 -2.21
CA ILE A 10 4.95 14.06 -2.85
C ILE A 10 3.73 14.60 -2.11
N SER A 11 2.75 13.74 -1.81
CA SER A 11 1.52 14.13 -1.12
C SER A 11 1.82 14.61 0.31
N GLY A 12 2.70 13.92 1.03
CA GLY A 12 3.11 14.31 2.38
C GLY A 12 3.91 15.61 2.41
N LYS A 13 4.72 15.88 1.37
CA LYS A 13 5.43 17.16 1.21
C LYS A 13 4.47 18.30 0.90
N MET A 14 3.45 18.08 0.06
CA MET A 14 2.41 19.08 -0.24
C MET A 14 1.53 19.38 0.97
N ALA A 15 1.23 18.37 1.79
CA ALA A 15 0.46 18.51 3.02
C ALA A 15 1.29 19.02 4.22
N HIS A 16 2.56 19.37 4.04
CA HIS A 16 3.47 19.82 5.11
C HIS A 16 3.51 18.88 6.33
N LEU A 17 3.44 17.57 6.10
CA LEU A 17 3.47 16.60 7.18
C LEU A 17 4.85 16.62 7.86
N THR A 18 4.86 16.86 9.16
CA THR A 18 6.08 16.95 9.96
C THR A 18 6.74 15.59 10.18
N GLY A 19 5.98 14.51 10.02
CA GLY A 19 6.37 13.14 10.35
C GLY A 19 6.13 12.74 11.80
N ILE A 20 5.54 13.66 12.58
CA ILE A 20 5.18 13.44 13.98
C ILE A 20 3.72 13.02 13.98
N THR A 21 3.48 11.71 13.94
CA THR A 21 2.16 11.11 13.98
C THR A 21 2.09 10.11 15.13
N GLY A 22 1.31 10.47 16.16
CA GLY A 22 1.05 9.61 17.32
C GLY A 22 2.06 9.77 18.45
N GLU A 23 1.66 9.29 19.63
CA GLU A 23 2.34 9.47 20.91
C GLU A 23 3.81 8.98 20.89
N ALA A 24 4.10 7.88 20.20
CA ALA A 24 5.46 7.34 20.09
C ALA A 24 6.42 8.31 19.36
N SER A 25 5.94 9.02 18.34
CA SER A 25 6.75 10.00 17.62
C SER A 25 7.00 11.27 18.44
N GLU A 26 6.05 11.64 19.31
CA GLU A 26 6.22 12.73 20.28
C GLU A 26 7.23 12.35 21.37
N GLN A 27 7.16 11.11 21.88
CA GLN A 27 8.13 10.56 22.83
C GLN A 27 9.55 10.52 22.23
N LEU A 28 9.69 10.19 20.95
CA LEU A 28 10.98 10.20 20.26
C LEU A 28 11.63 11.59 20.26
N ILE A 29 10.86 12.68 20.18
CA ILE A 29 11.41 14.05 20.22
C ILE A 29 12.10 14.32 21.56
N TYR A 30 11.56 13.81 22.66
CA TYR A 30 12.18 13.98 23.97
C TYR A 30 13.52 13.24 24.09
N ILE A 31 13.69 12.12 23.37
CA ILE A 31 14.90 11.28 23.38
C ILE A 31 15.94 11.73 22.34
N VAL A 32 15.50 12.41 21.27
CA VAL A 32 16.36 12.92 20.18
C VAL A 32 17.47 13.86 20.68
N SER A 33 17.30 14.48 21.85
CA SER A 33 18.34 15.28 22.50
C SER A 33 19.65 14.51 22.71
N ASP A 34 19.58 13.19 22.91
CA ASP A 34 20.75 12.32 23.15
C ASP A 34 21.17 11.53 21.89
N PHE A 35 20.29 11.39 20.89
CA PHE A 35 20.56 10.68 19.63
C PHE A 35 19.92 11.37 18.42
N PRO A 36 20.69 11.71 17.36
CA PRO A 36 20.14 12.34 16.16
C PRO A 36 19.30 11.34 15.34
N ILE A 37 18.04 11.15 15.70
CA ILE A 37 17.10 10.27 15.00
C ILE A 37 16.30 11.07 13.96
N ASN A 38 16.32 10.62 12.71
CA ASN A 38 15.52 11.20 11.64
C ASN A 38 14.09 10.66 11.66
N ILE A 39 13.20 11.31 12.41
CA ILE A 39 11.78 10.93 12.56
C ILE A 39 11.06 10.87 11.21
N ARG A 40 11.35 11.81 10.29
CA ARG A 40 10.78 11.78 8.93
C ARG A 40 11.24 10.55 8.14
N GLY A 41 12.49 10.14 8.31
CA GLY A 41 13.04 8.92 7.70
C GLY A 41 12.36 7.66 8.22
N ILE A 42 12.07 7.58 9.53
CA ILE A 42 11.34 6.46 10.14
C ILE A 42 9.91 6.38 9.61
N MET A 43 9.21 7.52 9.53
CA MET A 43 7.86 7.56 8.94
C MET A 43 7.89 7.04 7.50
N PHE A 44 8.84 7.53 6.69
CA PHE A 44 8.97 7.09 5.30
C PHE A 44 9.29 5.59 5.17
N ALA A 45 10.17 5.07 6.02
CA ALA A 45 10.47 3.64 6.09
C ALA A 45 9.24 2.82 6.46
N GLY A 46 8.45 3.26 7.45
CA GLY A 46 7.18 2.63 7.82
C GLY A 46 6.20 2.56 6.65
N ILE A 47 6.01 3.66 5.92
CA ILE A 47 5.16 3.72 4.72
C ILE A 47 5.63 2.72 3.66
N ILE A 48 6.94 2.66 3.40
CA ILE A 48 7.50 1.70 2.44
C ILE A 48 7.21 0.27 2.90
N ILE A 49 7.49 -0.08 4.15
CA ILE A 49 7.28 -1.44 4.70
C ILE A 49 5.80 -1.84 4.61
N SER A 50 4.88 -0.97 5.05
CA SER A 50 3.44 -1.23 4.94
C SER A 50 2.99 -1.42 3.50
N SER A 51 3.46 -0.57 2.58
CA SER A 51 3.10 -0.69 1.15
C SER A 51 3.71 -1.93 0.49
N LEU A 52 4.87 -2.38 0.95
CA LEU A 52 5.56 -3.55 0.42
C LEU A 52 4.83 -4.85 0.76
N GLY A 53 4.28 -4.96 1.97
CA GLY A 53 3.46 -6.11 2.37
C GLY A 53 2.25 -6.29 1.45
N ALA A 54 1.46 -5.22 1.25
CA ALA A 54 0.29 -5.27 0.37
C ALA A 54 0.69 -5.61 -1.09
N VAL A 55 1.71 -4.97 -1.64
CA VAL A 55 2.15 -5.22 -3.03
C VAL A 55 2.64 -6.66 -3.23
N MET A 56 3.35 -7.23 -2.24
CA MET A 56 3.85 -8.60 -2.30
C MET A 56 2.73 -9.63 -2.33
N ASP A 57 1.71 -9.46 -1.49
CA ASP A 57 0.54 -10.34 -1.43
C ASP A 57 -0.21 -10.41 -2.77
N VAL A 58 -0.43 -9.24 -3.40
CA VAL A 58 -1.04 -9.16 -4.73
C VAL A 58 -0.18 -9.76 -5.81
N GLY A 59 1.10 -9.40 -5.80
CA GLY A 59 2.05 -9.86 -6.79
C GLY A 59 2.11 -11.38 -6.83
N MET A 60 2.25 -12.00 -5.65
CA MET A 60 2.28 -13.44 -5.50
C MET A 60 0.95 -14.09 -5.91
N SER A 61 -0.18 -13.57 -5.46
CA SER A 61 -1.49 -14.14 -5.77
C SER A 61 -1.79 -14.12 -7.28
N ILE A 62 -1.51 -13.01 -7.97
CA ILE A 62 -1.68 -12.92 -9.43
C ILE A 62 -0.71 -13.87 -10.13
N ALA A 63 0.57 -13.85 -9.75
CA ALA A 63 1.59 -14.68 -10.38
C ALA A 63 1.28 -16.17 -10.26
N SER A 64 0.86 -16.62 -9.07
CA SER A 64 0.50 -18.02 -8.83
C SER A 64 -0.68 -18.47 -9.70
N VAL A 65 -1.72 -17.63 -9.83
CA VAL A 65 -2.90 -17.98 -10.64
C VAL A 65 -2.57 -17.99 -12.13
N VAL A 66 -1.81 -17.00 -12.62
CA VAL A 66 -1.40 -16.97 -14.03
C VAL A 66 -0.48 -18.15 -14.36
N PHE A 67 0.38 -18.55 -13.43
CA PHE A 67 1.24 -19.73 -13.57
C PHE A 67 0.40 -21.02 -13.64
N GLU A 68 -0.56 -21.21 -12.74
CA GLU A 68 -1.45 -22.38 -12.75
C GLU A 68 -2.28 -22.47 -14.05
N ILE A 69 -2.75 -21.33 -14.56
CA ILE A 69 -3.45 -21.25 -15.85
C ILE A 69 -2.53 -21.67 -17.00
N HIS A 70 -1.27 -21.23 -16.99
CA HIS A 70 -0.30 -21.61 -18.01
C HIS A 70 0.04 -23.10 -17.97
N GLU A 71 0.27 -23.68 -16.79
CA GLU A 71 0.53 -25.13 -16.65
C GLU A 71 -0.63 -25.99 -17.17
N LYS A 72 -1.88 -25.58 -16.91
CA LYS A 72 -3.06 -26.32 -17.35
C LYS A 72 -3.41 -26.10 -18.83
N ALA A 73 -3.00 -24.98 -19.41
CA ALA A 73 -3.28 -24.62 -20.79
C ALA A 73 -2.07 -23.96 -21.48
N PRO A 74 -1.01 -24.74 -21.79
CA PRO A 74 0.24 -24.21 -22.34
C PRO A 74 0.13 -23.62 -23.75
N GLY A 75 -1.03 -23.75 -24.41
CA GLY A 75 -1.30 -23.15 -25.72
C GLY A 75 -1.88 -21.72 -25.67
N LEU A 76 -2.06 -21.13 -24.49
CA LEU A 76 -2.60 -19.78 -24.35
C LEU A 76 -1.61 -18.72 -24.83
N SER A 77 -2.11 -17.74 -25.58
CA SER A 77 -1.29 -16.60 -26.02
C SER A 77 -0.96 -15.65 -24.86
N LYS A 78 0.14 -14.89 -24.98
CA LYS A 78 0.52 -13.84 -24.01
C LYS A 78 -0.61 -12.86 -23.70
N ILE A 79 -1.45 -12.55 -24.70
CA ILE A 79 -2.57 -11.63 -24.56
C ILE A 79 -3.68 -12.24 -23.68
N GLU A 80 -3.93 -13.53 -23.81
CA GLU A 80 -4.91 -14.25 -23.00
C GLU A 80 -4.42 -14.42 -21.57
N LEU A 81 -3.13 -14.74 -21.36
CA LEU A 81 -2.53 -14.77 -20.02
C LEU A 81 -2.58 -13.41 -19.33
N PHE A 82 -2.28 -12.33 -20.07
CA PHE A 82 -2.40 -10.97 -19.55
C PHE A 82 -3.85 -10.63 -19.16
N LYS A 83 -4.84 -10.96 -20.02
CA LYS A 83 -6.26 -10.74 -19.71
C LYS A 83 -6.72 -11.53 -18.49
N SER A 84 -6.29 -12.79 -18.36
CA SER A 84 -6.58 -13.62 -17.19
C SER A 84 -5.97 -13.02 -15.92
N GLY A 85 -4.70 -12.62 -15.97
CA GLY A 85 -4.04 -11.92 -14.86
C GLY A 85 -4.76 -10.63 -14.46
N MET A 86 -5.24 -9.86 -15.45
CA MET A 86 -6.01 -8.63 -15.20
C MET A 86 -7.35 -8.89 -14.52
N ASN A 87 -8.08 -9.91 -14.98
CA ASN A 87 -9.38 -10.28 -14.40
C ASN A 87 -9.23 -10.75 -12.95
N VAL A 88 -8.25 -11.62 -12.70
CA VAL A 88 -7.94 -12.12 -11.36
C VAL A 88 -7.47 -10.97 -10.47
N GLY A 89 -6.56 -10.13 -10.96
CA GLY A 89 -6.08 -8.98 -10.20
C GLY A 89 -7.19 -7.97 -9.87
N LYS A 90 -8.20 -7.83 -10.72
CA LYS A 90 -9.39 -7.00 -10.43
C LYS A 90 -10.24 -7.59 -9.30
N GLU A 91 -10.42 -8.91 -9.25
CA GLU A 91 -11.10 -9.58 -8.13
C GLU A 91 -10.32 -9.43 -6.81
N ILE A 92 -9.01 -9.71 -6.84
CA ILE A 92 -8.15 -9.58 -5.65
C ILE A 92 -8.11 -8.13 -5.15
N MET A 93 -8.09 -7.15 -6.07
CA MET A 93 -8.17 -5.74 -5.70
C MET A 93 -9.44 -5.42 -4.92
N GLY A 94 -10.58 -5.98 -5.32
CA GLY A 94 -11.85 -5.80 -4.62
C GLY A 94 -11.82 -6.32 -3.19
N THR A 95 -11.26 -7.52 -2.98
CA THR A 95 -11.18 -8.12 -1.65
C THR A 95 -10.19 -7.39 -0.76
N MET A 96 -9.02 -6.98 -1.26
CA MET A 96 -8.06 -6.22 -0.45
C MET A 96 -8.47 -4.79 -0.17
N ALA A 97 -9.19 -4.12 -1.09
CA ALA A 97 -9.71 -2.79 -0.82
C ALA A 97 -10.61 -2.83 0.43
N ASN A 98 -11.46 -3.86 0.54
CA ASN A 98 -12.28 -4.07 1.73
C ASN A 98 -11.41 -4.31 2.99
N THR A 99 -10.39 -5.17 2.89
CA THR A 99 -9.46 -5.42 4.00
C THR A 99 -8.71 -4.16 4.44
N LEU A 100 -8.25 -3.34 3.50
CA LEU A 100 -7.58 -2.06 3.79
C LEU A 100 -8.53 -1.08 4.47
N ILE A 101 -9.76 -0.93 3.97
CA ILE A 101 -10.78 -0.07 4.61
C ILE A 101 -11.01 -0.50 6.06
N LEU A 102 -11.17 -1.80 6.30
CA LEU A 102 -11.35 -2.33 7.65
C LEU A 102 -10.11 -2.13 8.53
N ALA A 103 -8.91 -2.37 7.99
CA ALA A 103 -7.66 -2.16 8.70
C ALA A 103 -7.45 -0.69 9.09
N PHE A 104 -7.68 0.26 8.17
CA PHE A 104 -7.59 1.69 8.45
C PHE A 104 -8.65 2.16 9.44
N THR A 105 -9.89 1.70 9.29
CA THR A 105 -10.97 2.04 10.21
C THR A 105 -10.68 1.50 11.61
N GLY A 106 -10.19 0.26 11.71
CA GLY A 106 -9.78 -0.35 12.98
C GLY A 106 -8.61 0.37 13.64
N ALA A 107 -7.57 0.71 12.88
CA ALA A 107 -6.40 1.45 13.38
C ALA A 107 -6.76 2.88 13.83
N SER A 108 -7.70 3.53 13.14
CA SER A 108 -8.14 4.90 13.42
C SER A 108 -9.31 4.99 14.40
N LEU A 109 -9.82 3.87 14.91
CA LEU A 109 -11.05 3.80 15.71
C LEU A 109 -10.95 4.65 16.98
N SER A 110 -9.85 4.55 17.72
CA SER A 110 -9.60 5.33 18.93
C SER A 110 -9.58 6.83 18.65
N ILE A 111 -8.98 7.26 17.53
CA ILE A 111 -8.96 8.65 17.10
C ILE A 111 -10.35 9.12 16.69
N MET A 112 -11.13 8.30 15.97
CA MET A 112 -12.51 8.62 15.63
C MET A 112 -13.37 8.84 16.88
N ILE A 113 -13.26 7.97 17.88
CA ILE A 113 -13.97 8.14 19.17
C ILE A 113 -13.52 9.43 19.87
N LEU A 114 -12.22 9.71 19.90
CA LEU A 114 -11.67 10.91 20.53
C LEU A 114 -12.24 12.19 19.87
N LEU A 115 -12.24 12.24 18.54
CA LEU A 115 -12.78 13.37 17.77
C LEU A 115 -14.27 13.56 18.01
N MET A 116 -15.03 12.46 18.13
CA MET A 116 -16.46 12.48 18.45
C MET A 116 -16.71 12.96 19.89
N ALA A 117 -15.91 12.52 20.86
CA ALA A 117 -16.02 12.93 22.25
C ALA A 117 -15.73 14.43 22.44
N TYR A 118 -14.76 14.97 21.70
CA TYR A 118 -14.47 16.42 21.70
C TYR A 118 -15.46 17.26 20.87
N ASN A 119 -16.48 16.65 20.25
CA ASN A 119 -17.44 17.28 19.35
C ASN A 119 -16.77 18.19 18.31
N MET A 120 -15.64 17.72 17.78
CA MET A 120 -14.77 18.53 16.95
C MET A 120 -15.38 18.68 15.54
N PRO A 121 -15.46 19.90 14.98
CA PRO A 121 -16.02 20.08 13.64
C PRO A 121 -15.19 19.31 12.60
N TYR A 122 -15.86 18.59 11.69
CA TYR A 122 -15.24 17.71 10.68
C TYR A 122 -14.08 18.37 9.92
N PHE A 123 -14.22 19.65 9.60
CA PHE A 123 -13.20 20.41 8.89
C PHE A 123 -11.90 20.56 9.69
N ARG A 124 -11.99 20.67 11.03
CA ARG A 124 -10.81 20.72 11.91
C ARG A 124 -10.22 19.31 12.11
N ALA A 125 -11.09 18.30 12.19
CA ALA A 125 -10.66 16.91 12.34
C ALA A 125 -9.78 16.43 11.18
N ILE A 126 -10.19 16.71 9.92
CA ILE A 126 -9.42 16.31 8.73
C ILE A 126 -8.06 17.03 8.67
N ASN A 127 -7.98 18.28 9.12
CA ASN A 127 -6.75 19.08 9.13
C ASN A 127 -5.74 18.68 10.23
N LEU A 128 -6.07 17.75 11.13
CA LEU A 128 -5.10 17.24 12.09
C LEU A 128 -4.03 16.44 11.35
N ASN A 129 -2.75 16.68 11.69
CA ASN A 129 -1.62 15.97 11.09
C ASN A 129 -1.78 14.44 11.13
N VAL A 130 -2.27 13.89 12.24
CA VAL A 130 -2.49 12.45 12.40
C VAL A 130 -3.52 11.94 11.40
N VAL A 131 -4.70 12.58 11.33
CA VAL A 131 -5.78 12.17 10.42
C VAL A 131 -5.40 12.38 8.96
N SER A 132 -4.80 13.53 8.63
CA SER A 132 -4.30 13.83 7.29
C SER A 132 -3.25 12.81 6.81
N THR A 133 -2.34 12.39 7.69
CA THR A 133 -1.30 11.42 7.34
C THR A 133 -1.90 10.04 7.04
N GLU A 134 -2.81 9.55 7.88
CA GLU A 134 -3.49 8.27 7.68
C GLU A 134 -4.26 8.24 6.35
N ILE A 135 -4.99 9.32 6.04
CA ILE A 135 -5.73 9.42 4.77
C ILE A 135 -4.77 9.41 3.58
N ILE A 136 -3.71 10.22 3.62
CA ILE A 136 -2.71 10.27 2.54
C ILE A 136 -2.02 8.91 2.36
N GLN A 137 -1.68 8.24 3.45
CA GLN A 137 -1.06 6.91 3.43
C GLN A 137 -2.01 5.87 2.83
N GLY A 138 -3.29 5.86 3.24
CA GLY A 138 -4.28 4.94 2.71
C GLY A 138 -4.58 5.15 1.23
N LEU A 139 -4.74 6.40 0.80
CA LEU A 139 -4.95 6.72 -0.61
C LEU A 139 -3.72 6.37 -1.47
N SER A 140 -2.52 6.75 -1.02
CA SER A 140 -1.28 6.46 -1.73
C SER A 140 -1.01 4.96 -1.83
N GLY A 141 -1.24 4.22 -0.74
CA GLY A 141 -1.13 2.76 -0.72
C GLY A 141 -2.10 2.11 -1.71
N SER A 142 -3.36 2.55 -1.71
CA SER A 142 -4.40 2.04 -2.61
C SER A 142 -4.07 2.30 -4.08
N ILE A 143 -3.56 3.49 -4.44
CA ILE A 143 -3.13 3.78 -5.82
C ILE A 143 -1.95 2.89 -6.21
N GLY A 144 -0.97 2.72 -5.32
CA GLY A 144 0.15 1.80 -5.55
C GLY A 144 -0.29 0.36 -5.77
N LEU A 145 -1.32 -0.09 -5.06
CA LEU A 145 -1.94 -1.41 -5.20
C LEU A 145 -2.62 -1.57 -6.56
N ILE A 146 -3.43 -0.58 -6.97
CA ILE A 146 -4.13 -0.57 -8.25
C ILE A 146 -3.15 -0.67 -9.42
N LEU A 147 -2.03 0.05 -9.33
CA LEU A 147 -0.98 0.01 -10.36
C LEU A 147 -0.16 -1.28 -10.35
N THR A 148 -0.14 -2.02 -9.23
CA THR A 148 0.57 -3.30 -9.15
C THR A 148 -0.09 -4.36 -10.02
N VAL A 149 -1.43 -4.40 -10.06
CA VAL A 149 -2.19 -5.38 -10.86
C VAL A 149 -1.78 -5.42 -12.34
N PRO A 150 -1.77 -4.31 -13.09
CA PRO A 150 -1.39 -4.33 -14.49
C PRO A 150 0.10 -4.62 -14.70
N ILE A 151 0.97 -4.14 -13.80
CA ILE A 151 2.41 -4.37 -13.90
C ILE A 151 2.71 -5.85 -13.70
N THR A 152 2.17 -6.49 -12.66
CA THR A 152 2.39 -7.91 -12.40
C THR A 152 1.81 -8.77 -13.51
N SER A 153 0.60 -8.49 -13.97
CA SER A 153 -0.03 -9.24 -15.07
C SER A 153 0.80 -9.18 -16.37
N LEU A 154 1.38 -8.02 -16.67
CA LEU A 154 2.27 -7.85 -17.83
C LEU A 154 3.56 -8.64 -17.66
N MET A 155 4.18 -8.57 -16.48
CA MET A 155 5.41 -9.31 -16.18
C MET A 155 5.17 -10.81 -16.26
N CYS A 156 4.07 -11.32 -15.68
CA CYS A 156 3.72 -12.74 -15.80
C CYS A 156 3.54 -13.15 -17.26
N ALA A 157 2.81 -12.39 -18.07
CA ALA A 157 2.60 -12.71 -19.48
C ALA A 157 3.89 -12.68 -20.33
N LEU A 158 4.90 -11.90 -19.94
CA LEU A 158 6.19 -11.84 -20.64
C LEU A 158 7.15 -12.95 -20.20
N PHE A 159 7.25 -13.23 -18.89
CA PHE A 159 8.28 -14.11 -18.33
C PHE A 159 7.89 -15.59 -18.26
N ILE A 160 6.60 -15.93 -18.31
CA ILE A 160 6.14 -17.33 -18.26
C ILE A 160 6.62 -18.16 -19.46
N GLU A 161 6.89 -17.54 -20.61
CA GLU A 161 7.32 -18.25 -21.81
C GLU A 161 8.81 -18.62 -21.83
N ASP A 162 9.69 -17.84 -21.19
CA ASP A 162 11.13 -17.92 -21.43
C ASP A 162 11.97 -18.55 -20.30
N GLY A 163 11.43 -18.75 -19.09
CA GLY A 163 12.33 -18.91 -17.92
C GLY A 163 12.01 -19.92 -16.82
N ILE A 164 10.86 -20.60 -16.80
CA ILE A 164 10.47 -21.43 -15.62
C ILE A 164 10.60 -22.94 -15.89
N ARG A 165 11.10 -23.33 -17.06
CA ARG A 165 11.35 -24.75 -17.37
C ARG A 165 12.65 -25.29 -16.74
N ASP A 166 13.53 -24.40 -16.28
CA ASP A 166 14.89 -24.74 -15.79
C ASP A 166 15.08 -24.55 -14.26
N TRP A 167 14.05 -24.10 -13.52
CA TRP A 167 14.16 -23.80 -12.08
C TRP A 167 13.36 -24.73 -11.15
N ILE A 168 12.70 -25.77 -11.69
CA ILE A 168 12.01 -26.82 -10.92
C ILE A 168 12.67 -28.16 -11.27
#